data_AF-A0A1J4Q6B5-F1
#
_entry.id   AF-A0A1J4Q6B5-F1
#
_cell.length_a   1.000
_cell.length_b   1.000
_cell.length_c   1.000
_cell.angle_alpha   90.00
_cell.angle_beta   90.00
_cell.angle_gamma   90.00
#
_symmetry.space_group_name_H-M   'P 1'
#
loop_
_entity.id
_entity.type
_entity.pdbx_description
1 polymer ?
#
loop_
_entity_poly.entity_id
_entity_poly.type
_entity_poly.pdbx_seq_one_letter_code
_entity_poly.pdbx_strand_id
1 'polypeptide(L)'
;MPVRHGRPRVRGVVAAAAGMVVAALVCAAPQVSAAAGEGAPPVPADRFGLTQVAPATGTATNFVIPVATNEVAGEHHIRVLLPGGCQDHSDQRYPVFYLLHGARSGRPL
;
A
#
# COMPACT_ATOMS: atom_id res chain seq x y z
N MET A 1 60.08 -15.62 -39.59
CA MET A 1 59.64 -14.33 -39.01
C MET A 1 58.62 -13.70 -39.94
N PRO A 2 57.33 -13.67 -39.56
CA PRO A 2 56.56 -12.45 -39.78
C PRO A 2 55.93 -11.96 -38.47
N VAL A 3 56.25 -10.72 -38.11
CA VAL A 3 55.59 -9.99 -37.02
C VAL A 3 54.25 -9.50 -37.55
N ARG A 4 53.13 -9.93 -36.94
CA ARG A 4 51.81 -9.33 -37.17
C ARG A 4 51.43 -8.46 -35.98
N HIS A 5 51.32 -7.16 -36.24
CA HIS A 5 50.72 -6.17 -35.36
C HIS A 5 49.24 -5.99 -35.69
N GLY A 6 48.40 -5.81 -34.66
CA GLY A 6 47.06 -5.24 -34.78
C GLY A 6 46.14 -5.71 -33.65
N ARG A 7 46.04 -4.99 -32.52
CA ARG A 7 45.19 -3.79 -32.22
C ARG A 7 43.80 -4.16 -31.63
N PRO A 8 43.17 -3.28 -30.82
CA PRO A 8 42.93 -3.52 -29.40
C PRO A 8 41.47 -3.87 -29.03
N ARG A 9 41.32 -4.27 -27.76
CA ARG A 9 40.05 -4.47 -27.03
C ARG A 9 39.15 -3.23 -27.10
N VAL A 10 37.96 -3.33 -27.70
CA VAL A 10 36.93 -2.26 -27.63
C VAL A 10 35.49 -2.76 -27.46
N ARG A 11 35.26 -4.03 -27.09
CA ARG A 11 33.90 -4.58 -26.95
C ARG A 11 33.29 -4.50 -25.54
N GLY A 12 34.03 -4.01 -24.54
CA GLY A 12 33.60 -4.12 -23.13
C GLY A 12 32.84 -2.91 -22.54
N VAL A 13 32.84 -1.74 -23.18
CA VAL A 13 32.36 -0.50 -22.53
C VAL A 13 30.88 -0.19 -22.80
N VAL A 14 30.28 -0.75 -23.86
CA VAL A 14 28.89 -0.44 -24.22
C VAL A 14 27.85 -1.11 -23.30
N ALA A 15 28.21 -2.23 -22.65
CA ALA A 15 27.27 -2.98 -21.81
C ALA A 15 26.95 -2.30 -20.46
N ALA A 16 27.84 -1.48 -19.92
CA ALA A 16 27.67 -0.86 -18.60
C ALA A 16 26.75 0.38 -18.62
N ALA A 17 26.74 1.14 -19.72
CA ALA A 17 25.94 2.36 -19.83
C ALA A 17 24.43 2.07 -20.04
N ALA A 18 24.10 0.95 -20.70
CA ALA A 18 22.70 0.58 -20.97
C ALA A 18 21.93 0.19 -19.69
N GLY A 19 22.60 -0.46 -18.72
CA GLY A 19 21.94 -0.90 -17.48
C GLY A 19 21.50 0.26 -16.57
N MET A 20 22.26 1.35 -16.54
CA MET A 20 21.96 2.51 -15.67
C MET A 20 20.73 3.29 -16.15
N VAL A 21 20.54 3.41 -17.47
CA VAL A 21 19.38 4.09 -18.07
C VAL A 21 18.09 3.31 -17.80
N VAL A 22 18.13 1.98 -17.89
CA VAL A 22 16.96 1.12 -17.59
C VAL A 22 16.57 1.20 -16.12
N ALA A 23 17.53 1.15 -15.19
CA ALA A 23 17.25 1.28 -13.77
C ALA A 23 16.65 2.65 -13.41
N ALA A 24 17.16 3.73 -14.01
CA ALA A 24 16.61 5.07 -13.81
C ALA A 24 15.18 5.21 -14.35
N LEU A 25 14.86 4.60 -15.49
CA LEU A 25 13.50 4.60 -16.04
C LEU A 25 12.50 3.81 -15.17
N VAL A 26 12.91 2.70 -14.57
CA VAL A 26 12.04 1.91 -13.68
C VAL A 26 11.69 2.69 -12.40
N CYS A 27 12.64 3.42 -11.83
CA CYS A 27 12.38 4.25 -10.64
C CYS A 27 11.56 5.53 -10.96
N ALA A 28 11.64 6.03 -12.19
CA ALA A 28 10.93 7.25 -12.61
C ALA A 28 9.52 7.00 -13.18
N ALA A 29 9.11 5.74 -13.34
CA ALA A 29 7.79 5.42 -13.84
C ALA A 29 6.71 5.82 -12.81
N PRO A 30 5.70 6.62 -13.22
CA PRO A 30 4.56 6.91 -12.34
C PRO A 30 3.88 5.59 -11.98
N GLN A 31 3.83 5.31 -10.68
CA GLN A 31 3.07 4.19 -10.13
C GLN A 31 1.60 4.51 -10.41
N VAL A 32 1.01 3.90 -11.44
CA VAL A 32 -0.43 3.99 -11.69
C VAL A 32 -1.12 3.21 -10.58
N SER A 33 -1.53 3.91 -9.53
CA SER A 33 -2.41 3.35 -8.50
C SER A 33 -3.73 2.98 -9.17
N ALA A 34 -4.04 1.68 -9.20
CA ALA A 34 -5.34 1.19 -9.64
C ALA A 34 -6.45 1.92 -8.86
N ALA A 35 -7.49 2.35 -9.57
CA ALA A 35 -8.63 3.05 -9.00
C ALA A 35 -9.23 2.25 -7.83
N ALA A 36 -9.66 2.97 -6.79
CA ALA A 36 -10.32 2.39 -5.61
C ALA A 36 -11.46 1.47 -6.06
N GLY A 37 -11.41 0.20 -5.67
CA GLY A 37 -12.43 -0.78 -6.05
C GLY A 37 -13.80 -0.35 -5.53
N GLU A 38 -14.79 -0.31 -6.43
CA GLU A 38 -16.21 0.02 -6.17
C GLU A 38 -16.94 -1.05 -5.32
N GLY A 39 -16.21 -2.06 -4.83
CA GLY A 39 -16.77 -3.12 -3.99
C GLY A 39 -17.22 -2.62 -2.62
N ALA A 40 -18.05 -3.42 -1.96
CA ALA A 40 -18.47 -3.18 -0.58
C ALA A 40 -17.26 -3.27 0.39
N PRO A 41 -17.31 -2.58 1.54
CA PRO A 41 -16.32 -2.75 2.59
C PRO A 41 -16.16 -4.23 2.99
N PRO A 42 -14.93 -4.69 3.29
CA PRO A 42 -14.74 -6.03 3.81
C PRO A 42 -15.44 -6.17 5.18
N VAL A 43 -15.95 -7.35 5.48
CA VAL A 43 -16.52 -7.66 6.80
C VAL A 43 -15.35 -7.93 7.76
N PRO A 44 -15.09 -7.06 8.75
CA PRO A 44 -14.06 -7.33 9.74
C PRO A 44 -14.51 -8.49 10.63
N ALA A 45 -13.55 -9.34 11.01
CA ALA A 45 -13.78 -10.35 12.03
C ALA A 45 -13.53 -9.73 13.41
N ASP A 46 -14.44 -9.97 14.36
CA ASP A 46 -14.28 -9.57 15.75
C ASP A 46 -13.05 -10.26 16.35
N ARG A 47 -11.94 -9.52 16.45
CA ARG A 47 -10.64 -10.02 16.88
C ARG A 47 -9.83 -8.91 17.54
N PHE A 48 -8.82 -9.31 18.33
CA PHE A 48 -7.89 -8.39 18.99
C PHE A 48 -8.54 -7.36 19.92
N GLY A 49 -9.67 -7.73 20.55
CA GLY A 49 -10.39 -6.87 21.51
C GLY A 49 -11.40 -5.90 20.88
N LEU A 50 -11.43 -5.80 19.55
CA LEU A 50 -12.38 -4.94 18.83
C LEU A 50 -13.60 -5.75 18.37
N THR A 51 -14.78 -5.24 18.70
CA THR A 51 -16.07 -5.80 18.26
C THR A 51 -16.75 -4.81 17.32
N GLN A 52 -17.14 -5.22 16.12
CA GLN A 52 -17.91 -4.37 15.22
C GLN A 52 -19.35 -4.23 15.74
N VAL A 53 -19.82 -2.99 15.93
CA VAL A 53 -21.16 -2.73 16.51
C VAL A 53 -22.21 -2.29 15.48
N ALA A 54 -21.78 -1.92 14.27
CA ALA A 54 -22.66 -1.60 13.16
C ALA A 54 -21.97 -1.89 11.81
N PRO A 55 -22.72 -2.03 10.70
CA PRO A 55 -22.14 -2.28 9.39
C PRO A 55 -21.11 -1.22 9.00
N ALA A 56 -20.03 -1.66 8.35
CA ALA A 56 -19.01 -0.75 7.83
C ALA A 56 -19.59 0.06 6.65
N THR A 57 -19.13 1.30 6.51
CA THR A 57 -19.58 2.22 5.44
C THR A 57 -18.42 2.64 4.55
N GLY A 58 -18.67 2.87 3.27
CA GLY A 58 -17.65 3.27 2.29
C GLY A 58 -17.46 2.24 1.18
N THR A 59 -16.24 2.11 0.69
CA THR A 59 -15.85 1.19 -0.40
C THR A 59 -14.89 0.10 0.10
N ALA A 60 -14.52 -0.85 -0.76
CA ALA A 60 -13.59 -1.93 -0.44
C ALA A 60 -12.21 -1.46 0.02
N THR A 61 -11.79 -0.24 -0.35
CA THR A 61 -10.47 0.30 -0.02
C THR A 61 -10.49 1.58 0.80
N ASN A 62 -11.65 2.19 1.03
CA ASN A 62 -11.80 3.34 1.91
C ASN A 62 -13.12 3.22 2.67
N PHE A 63 -13.03 2.76 3.91
CA PHE A 63 -14.20 2.47 4.72
C PHE A 63 -14.01 2.84 6.17
N VAL A 64 -15.13 3.02 6.86
CA VAL A 64 -15.21 3.27 8.30
C VAL A 64 -15.86 2.07 8.96
N ILE A 65 -15.21 1.54 10.00
CA ILE A 65 -15.75 0.49 10.86
C ILE A 65 -16.10 1.11 12.22
N PRO A 66 -17.37 1.05 12.64
CA PRO A 66 -17.77 1.35 14.01
C PRO A 66 -17.49 0.15 14.91
N VAL A 67 -16.74 0.38 15.98
CA VAL A 67 -16.27 -0.67 16.91
C VAL A 67 -16.50 -0.28 18.37
N ALA A 68 -16.62 -1.29 19.21
CA ALA A 68 -16.52 -1.18 20.66
C ALA A 68 -15.37 -2.04 21.19
N THR A 69 -14.85 -1.66 22.35
CA THR A 69 -13.73 -2.33 23.03
C THR A 69 -13.95 -2.22 24.54
N ASN A 70 -13.42 -3.13 25.35
CA ASN A 70 -13.61 -3.09 26.82
C ASN A 70 -12.70 -2.06 27.51
N GLU A 71 -11.69 -1.58 26.80
CA GLU A 71 -10.63 -0.71 27.28
C GLU A 71 -11.03 0.77 27.25
N VAL A 72 -12.01 1.14 26.41
CA VAL A 72 -12.49 2.50 26.23
C VAL A 72 -14.00 2.48 26.06
N ALA A 73 -14.70 3.34 26.81
CA ALA A 73 -16.15 3.37 26.78
C ALA A 73 -16.69 4.01 25.50
N GLY A 74 -17.77 3.41 24.99
CA GLY A 74 -18.54 3.92 23.86
C GLY A 74 -18.17 3.30 22.52
N GLU A 75 -18.86 3.77 21.48
CA GLU A 75 -18.57 3.43 20.09
C GLU A 75 -17.44 4.31 19.54
N HIS A 76 -16.55 3.69 18.77
CA HIS A 76 -15.42 4.35 18.12
C HIS A 76 -15.43 4.08 16.62
N HIS A 77 -14.96 5.05 15.85
CA HIS A 77 -14.89 4.93 14.39
C HIS A 77 -13.44 4.80 13.95
N ILE A 78 -13.12 3.73 13.23
CA ILE A 78 -11.81 3.51 12.60
C ILE A 78 -11.97 3.66 11.10
N ARG A 79 -11.22 4.57 10.48
CA ARG A 79 -11.12 4.65 9.02
C ARG A 79 -9.94 3.82 8.53
N VAL A 80 -10.20 2.95 7.56
CA VAL A 80 -9.21 2.09 6.94
C VAL A 80 -9.03 2.50 5.48
N LEU A 81 -7.78 2.66 5.08
CA LEU A 81 -7.36 2.91 3.70
C LEU A 81 -6.51 1.73 3.25
N LEU A 82 -6.94 1.04 2.19
CA LEU A 82 -6.22 -0.08 1.61
C LEU A 82 -5.70 0.29 0.22
N PRO A 83 -4.56 -0.28 -0.20
CA PRO A 83 -4.17 -0.28 -1.60
C PRO A 83 -5.23 -0.97 -2.47
N GLY A 84 -5.35 -0.55 -3.73
CA GLY A 84 -6.14 -1.27 -4.73
C GLY A 84 -5.66 -2.72 -4.88
N GLY A 85 -6.58 -3.66 -5.12
CA GLY A 85 -6.27 -5.08 -5.31
C GLY A 85 -5.83 -5.84 -4.04
N CYS A 86 -5.87 -5.21 -2.86
CA CYS A 86 -5.50 -5.88 -1.60
C CYS A 86 -6.34 -7.16 -1.31
N GLN A 87 -7.55 -7.25 -1.87
CA GLN A 87 -8.43 -8.40 -1.72
C GLN A 87 -8.04 -9.59 -2.61
N ASP A 88 -7.26 -9.35 -3.68
CA ASP A 88 -6.89 -10.37 -4.66
C ASP A 88 -5.67 -11.20 -4.20
N HIS A 89 -5.02 -10.79 -3.12
CA HIS A 89 -3.77 -11.37 -2.62
C HIS A 89 -3.83 -11.66 -1.12
N SER A 90 -4.62 -12.66 -0.72
CA SER A 90 -4.84 -13.02 0.70
C SER A 90 -3.56 -13.38 1.46
N ASP A 91 -2.54 -13.89 0.77
CA ASP A 91 -1.27 -14.33 1.36
C ASP A 91 -0.26 -13.19 1.51
N GLN A 92 -0.53 -12.04 0.89
CA GLN A 92 0.35 -10.88 0.94
C GLN A 92 0.16 -10.10 2.24
N ARG A 93 1.27 -9.74 2.88
CA ARG A 93 1.28 -8.87 4.06
C ARG A 93 1.64 -7.46 3.63
N TYR A 94 0.81 -6.49 4.01
CA TYR A 94 1.04 -5.08 3.74
C TYR A 94 1.51 -4.38 5.03
N PRO A 95 2.47 -3.44 4.94
CA PRO A 95 2.80 -2.59 6.07
C PRO A 95 1.59 -1.74 6.46
N VAL A 96 1.39 -1.53 7.76
CA VAL A 96 0.30 -0.71 8.31
C VAL A 96 0.87 0.59 8.86
N PHE A 97 0.25 1.71 8.49
CA PHE A 97 0.54 3.02 9.04
C PHE A 97 -0.65 3.51 9.86
N TYR A 98 -0.41 3.84 11.14
CA TYR A 98 -1.44 4.33 12.05
C TYR A 98 -1.41 5.86 12.11
N LEU A 99 -2.48 6.49 11.62
CA LEU A 99 -2.69 7.93 11.78
C LEU A 99 -3.65 8.15 12.95
N LEU A 100 -3.12 8.63 14.07
CA LEU A 100 -3.91 9.01 15.24
C LEU A 100 -4.21 10.50 15.16
N HIS A 101 -5.48 10.86 15.31
CA HIS A 101 -5.91 12.25 15.36
C HIS A 101 -6.73 12.52 16.61
N GLY A 102 -6.68 13.76 17.12
CA GLY A 102 -7.50 14.17 18.24
C GLY A 102 -8.98 14.05 17.92
N ALA A 103 -9.79 13.70 18.92
CA ALA A 103 -11.23 13.78 18.79
C ALA A 103 -11.66 15.26 18.71
N ARG A 104 -12.43 15.64 17.70
CA ARG A 104 -13.22 16.88 17.80
C ARG A 104 -14.30 16.63 18.83
N SER A 105 -14.21 17.28 19.99
CA SER A 105 -15.25 17.24 21.01
C SER A 105 -16.48 18.03 20.52
N GLY A 106 -17.37 17.38 19.79
CA GLY A 106 -18.72 17.88 19.56
C GLY A 106 -19.62 17.43 20.70
N ARG A 107 -19.79 18.25 21.73
CA ARG A 107 -20.81 18.05 22.76
C ARG A 107 -22.06 18.84 22.34
N PRO A 108 -23.19 18.21 21.99
CA PRO A 108 -24.48 18.86 22.20
C PRO A 108 -24.77 18.80 23.71
N LEU A 109 -25.05 19.96 24.30
CA LEU A 109 -25.74 20.07 25.59
C LEU A 109 -27.22 19.70 25.41
#